data_AF-A0A8J6NN06-F1
#
_entry.id   AF-A0A8J6NN06-F1
#
_cell.length_a   1.000
_cell.length_b   1.000
_cell.length_c   1.000
_cell.angle_alpha   90.00
_cell.angle_beta   90.00
_cell.angle_gamma   90.00
#
_symmetry.space_group_name_H-M   'P 1'
#
loop_
_entity.id
_entity.type
_entity.pdbx_description
1 polymer ?
#
loop_
_entity_poly.entity_id
_entity_poly.type
_entity_poly.pdbx_seq_one_letter_code
_entity_poly.pdbx_strand_id
1 'polypeptide(L)'
;MTNIKPPEGFTVRPATMDDVPACTEMFNLWAEDALGYKEVTEEEILNSFESPGFSPEKNAHLAFTESGTLVGYAEAWTHGETPIRPWLWVRVHPDYQNLGLGTYLTQWAEILASQVLDRLPDYLRVCWELGVDGRVEAAIELFENMGYEHYRSYCQMRIEMDAPPPAPRWPNDIVLKPFDPTRDLEAVYLADIDCFKDHHGYVEENFEDDFPRFRHHFIETENYDPALWFIAWDGDQIAGINICRPYSHEDETMG
;
A
#
# COMPACT_ATOMS: atom_id res chain seq x y z
N MET A 1 18.08 9.22 -18.64
CA MET A 1 16.68 9.50 -18.24
C MET A 1 15.93 10.02 -19.44
N THR A 2 14.91 9.29 -19.88
CA THR A 2 14.03 9.72 -20.97
C THR A 2 13.28 10.96 -20.49
N ASN A 3 13.42 12.08 -21.20
CA ASN A 3 12.78 13.33 -20.81
C ASN A 3 11.30 13.28 -21.25
N ILE A 4 10.45 12.65 -20.43
CA ILE A 4 9.01 12.61 -20.65
C ILE A 4 8.39 13.98 -20.32
N LYS A 5 7.35 14.37 -21.05
CA LYS A 5 6.64 15.63 -20.85
C LYS A 5 5.18 15.37 -20.55
N PRO A 6 4.55 16.14 -19.64
CA PRO A 6 3.11 16.03 -19.44
C PRO A 6 2.37 16.39 -20.73
N PRO A 7 1.14 15.87 -20.93
CA PRO A 7 0.27 16.29 -22.01
C PRO A 7 -0.02 17.81 -21.95
N GLU A 8 -0.39 18.39 -23.10
CA GLU A 8 -0.72 19.82 -23.19
C GLU A 8 -1.90 20.17 -22.27
N GLY A 9 -1.83 21.35 -21.63
CA GLY A 9 -2.85 21.81 -20.66
C GLY A 9 -2.63 21.33 -19.22
N PHE A 10 -1.56 20.57 -18.96
CA PHE A 10 -1.20 20.11 -17.61
C PHE A 10 0.17 20.59 -17.16
N THR A 11 0.27 20.88 -15.87
CA THR A 11 1.53 21.16 -15.17
C THR A 11 1.78 20.08 -14.14
N VAL A 12 3.04 19.88 -13.75
CA VAL A 12 3.44 18.80 -12.84
C VAL A 12 4.47 19.27 -11.83
N ARG A 13 4.44 18.69 -10.64
CA ARG A 13 5.46 18.90 -9.60
C ARG A 13 5.44 17.73 -8.60
N PRO A 14 6.52 17.54 -7.83
CA PRO A 14 6.48 16.63 -6.69
C PRO A 14 5.40 17.01 -5.67
N ALA A 15 4.95 16.01 -4.93
CA ALA A 15 4.04 16.22 -3.79
C ALA A 15 4.79 16.81 -2.60
N THR A 16 4.06 17.48 -1.72
CA THR A 16 4.52 17.91 -0.39
C THR A 16 3.49 17.50 0.67
N MET A 17 3.86 17.64 1.94
CA MET A 17 2.93 17.39 3.05
C MET A 17 1.66 18.26 2.98
N ASP A 18 1.74 19.46 2.40
CA ASP A 18 0.58 20.35 2.25
C ASP A 18 -0.45 19.83 1.23
N ASP A 19 -0.08 18.83 0.42
CA ASP A 19 -0.96 18.24 -0.59
C ASP A 19 -1.85 17.11 -0.06
N VAL A 20 -1.66 16.65 1.19
CA VAL A 20 -2.42 15.54 1.78
C VAL A 20 -3.94 15.73 1.64
N PRO A 21 -4.54 16.89 1.95
CA PRO A 21 -5.99 17.08 1.79
C PRO A 21 -6.43 16.99 0.32
N ALA A 22 -5.67 17.59 -0.60
CA ALA A 22 -5.99 17.59 -2.03
C ALA A 22 -5.87 16.18 -2.65
N CYS A 23 -4.85 15.41 -2.25
CA CYS A 23 -4.69 14.02 -2.66
C CYS A 23 -5.85 13.17 -2.16
N THR A 24 -6.23 13.31 -0.88
CA THR A 24 -7.35 12.59 -0.28
C THR A 24 -8.66 12.85 -1.00
N GLU A 25 -8.94 14.12 -1.34
CA GLU A 25 -10.12 14.48 -2.13
C GLU A 25 -10.07 13.84 -3.52
N MET A 26 -8.96 13.96 -4.24
CA MET A 26 -8.82 13.42 -5.60
C MET A 26 -8.92 11.89 -5.65
N PHE A 27 -8.35 11.19 -4.66
CA PHE A 27 -8.41 9.73 -4.56
C PHE A 27 -9.82 9.26 -4.29
N ASN A 28 -10.53 9.94 -3.37
CA ASN A 28 -11.92 9.62 -3.08
C ASN A 28 -12.87 9.97 -4.22
N LEU A 29 -12.63 11.04 -4.97
CA LEU A 29 -13.41 11.33 -6.19
C LEU A 29 -13.27 10.19 -7.21
N TRP A 30 -12.06 9.65 -7.38
CA TRP A 30 -11.86 8.46 -8.21
C TRP A 30 -12.55 7.23 -7.63
N ALA A 31 -12.42 6.98 -6.32
CA ALA A 31 -12.96 5.79 -5.66
C ALA A 31 -14.49 5.78 -5.64
N GLU A 32 -15.13 6.93 -5.42
CA GLU A 32 -16.59 7.06 -5.47
C GLU A 32 -17.13 6.79 -6.88
N ASP A 33 -16.43 7.24 -7.93
CA ASP A 33 -16.80 6.97 -9.33
C ASP A 33 -16.60 5.50 -9.71
N ALA A 34 -15.45 4.92 -9.37
CA ALA A 34 -15.07 3.58 -9.82
C ALA A 34 -15.57 2.44 -8.92
N LEU A 35 -15.60 2.66 -7.60
CA LEU A 35 -15.87 1.64 -6.57
C LEU A 35 -17.19 1.89 -5.81
N GLY A 36 -17.69 3.12 -5.81
CA GLY A 36 -18.94 3.51 -5.15
C GLY A 36 -18.80 3.85 -3.66
N TYR A 37 -17.59 4.01 -3.16
CA TYR A 37 -17.28 4.39 -1.78
C TYR A 37 -15.94 5.15 -1.70
N LYS A 38 -15.67 5.76 -0.55
CA LYS A 38 -14.39 6.43 -0.28
C LYS A 38 -13.34 5.40 0.13
N GLU A 39 -12.18 5.43 -0.51
CA GLU A 39 -11.12 4.44 -0.31
C GLU A 39 -10.13 4.86 0.79
N VAL A 40 -9.95 6.17 1.01
CA VAL A 40 -8.86 6.69 1.84
C VAL A 40 -9.28 7.84 2.75
N THR A 41 -8.55 8.02 3.84
CA THR A 41 -8.62 9.15 4.78
C THR A 41 -7.36 10.02 4.71
N GLU A 42 -7.43 11.26 5.23
CA GLU A 42 -6.23 12.12 5.29
C GLU A 42 -5.14 11.51 6.18
N GLU A 43 -5.52 10.79 7.23
CA GLU A 43 -4.57 10.09 8.11
C GLU A 43 -3.82 8.99 7.38
N GLU A 44 -4.48 8.20 6.53
CA GLU A 44 -3.80 7.15 5.76
C GLU A 44 -2.80 7.71 4.76
N ILE A 45 -3.16 8.82 4.09
CA ILE A 45 -2.23 9.50 3.18
C ILE A 45 -1.07 10.12 3.98
N LEU A 46 -1.35 10.68 5.16
CA LEU A 46 -0.31 11.19 6.05
C LEU A 46 0.63 10.07 6.54
N ASN A 47 0.08 8.94 7.00
CA ASN A 47 0.84 7.76 7.42
C ASN A 47 1.72 7.24 6.27
N SER A 48 1.19 7.21 5.05
CA SER A 48 1.95 6.87 3.85
C SER A 48 3.12 7.85 3.61
N PHE A 49 2.85 9.16 3.64
CA PHE A 49 3.86 10.20 3.37
C PHE A 49 4.95 10.28 4.45
N GLU A 50 4.61 9.95 5.69
CA GLU A 50 5.54 9.90 6.83
C GLU A 50 6.24 8.54 6.98
N SER A 51 5.96 7.57 6.10
CA SER A 51 6.54 6.23 6.19
C SER A 51 8.07 6.29 6.14
N PRO A 52 8.78 5.57 7.05
CA PRO A 52 10.23 5.53 7.06
C PRO A 52 10.81 5.11 5.70
N GLY A 53 11.57 6.01 5.07
CA GLY A 53 12.20 5.77 3.76
C GLY A 53 11.39 6.28 2.56
N PHE A 54 10.20 6.84 2.78
CA PHE A 54 9.41 7.55 1.77
C PHE A 54 9.59 9.07 1.91
N SER A 55 9.62 9.79 0.78
CA SER A 55 9.60 11.25 0.75
C SER A 55 8.68 11.70 -0.38
N PRO A 56 7.56 12.39 -0.10
CA PRO A 56 6.61 12.80 -1.14
C PRO A 56 7.29 13.66 -2.22
N GLU A 57 8.29 14.47 -1.87
CA GLU A 57 9.02 15.32 -2.82
C GLU A 57 9.91 14.53 -3.79
N LYS A 58 10.20 13.27 -3.49
CA LYS A 58 11.06 12.39 -4.31
C LYS A 58 10.27 11.23 -4.92
N ASN A 59 9.26 10.76 -4.19
CA ASN A 59 8.57 9.52 -4.47
C ASN A 59 7.18 9.71 -5.05
N ALA A 60 6.60 10.91 -4.95
CA ALA A 60 5.28 11.22 -5.48
C ALA A 60 5.31 12.41 -6.47
N HIS A 61 4.43 12.36 -7.47
CA HIS A 61 4.34 13.31 -8.56
C HIS A 61 2.89 13.65 -8.86
N LEU A 62 2.60 14.93 -8.88
CA LEU A 62 1.27 15.48 -9.02
C LEU A 62 1.11 16.13 -10.38
N ALA A 63 -0.08 15.98 -10.98
CA ALA A 63 -0.48 16.64 -12.20
C ALA A 63 -1.66 17.59 -11.95
N PHE A 64 -1.55 18.81 -12.44
CA PHE A 64 -2.53 19.88 -12.25
C PHE A 64 -3.01 20.44 -13.58
N THR A 65 -4.25 20.91 -13.62
CA THR A 65 -4.74 21.77 -14.71
C THR A 65 -4.06 23.15 -14.66
N GLU A 66 -4.22 23.95 -15.72
CA GLU A 66 -3.79 25.36 -15.71
C GLU A 66 -4.46 26.20 -14.62
N SER A 67 -5.65 25.81 -14.14
CA SER A 67 -6.35 26.46 -13.03
C SER A 67 -5.84 26.05 -11.65
N GLY A 68 -4.89 25.11 -11.56
CA GLY A 68 -4.31 24.64 -10.31
C GLY A 68 -5.10 23.52 -9.63
N THR A 69 -6.03 22.88 -10.33
CA THR A 69 -6.78 21.73 -9.80
C THR A 69 -5.94 20.47 -9.90
N LEU A 70 -5.79 19.70 -8.82
CA LEU A 70 -5.11 18.40 -8.84
C LEU A 70 -5.97 17.40 -9.63
N VAL A 71 -5.37 16.79 -10.66
CA VAL A 71 -6.08 15.88 -11.59
C VAL A 71 -5.34 14.57 -11.84
N GLY A 72 -4.15 14.41 -11.27
CA GLY A 72 -3.43 13.15 -11.36
C GLY A 72 -2.35 13.03 -10.32
N TYR A 73 -2.04 11.79 -9.98
CA TYR A 73 -1.09 11.39 -8.96
C TYR A 73 -0.35 10.15 -9.41
N ALA A 74 0.95 10.10 -9.14
CA ALA A 74 1.73 8.88 -9.19
C ALA A 74 2.71 8.83 -8.03
N GLU A 75 2.98 7.63 -7.54
CA GLU A 75 4.10 7.37 -6.65
C GLU A 75 4.82 6.08 -7.01
N ALA A 76 6.07 5.96 -6.56
CA ALA A 76 6.84 4.73 -6.62
C ALA A 76 7.54 4.45 -5.29
N TRP A 77 7.22 3.30 -4.71
CA TRP A 77 7.88 2.74 -3.53
C TRP A 77 9.12 1.97 -3.98
N THR A 78 10.27 2.49 -3.57
CA THR A 78 11.60 2.02 -3.98
C THR A 78 12.54 1.85 -2.79
N HIS A 79 11.98 1.67 -1.59
CA HIS A 79 12.71 1.50 -0.33
C HIS A 79 13.15 0.05 -0.11
N GLY A 80 13.90 -0.18 0.98
CA GLY A 80 14.51 -1.47 1.30
C GLY A 80 15.87 -1.68 0.64
N GLU A 81 16.67 -2.60 1.17
CA GLU A 81 18.00 -2.88 0.62
C GLU A 81 17.93 -3.49 -0.78
N THR A 82 16.94 -4.36 -1.03
CA THR A 82 16.80 -5.12 -2.27
C THR A 82 15.41 -4.94 -2.91
N PRO A 83 15.05 -3.74 -3.43
CA PRO A 83 13.74 -3.45 -4.02
C PRO A 83 13.56 -4.07 -5.41
N ILE A 84 13.54 -5.40 -5.52
CA ILE A 84 13.35 -6.09 -6.80
C ILE A 84 11.91 -6.02 -7.32
N ARG A 85 10.97 -5.55 -6.49
CA ARG A 85 9.56 -5.31 -6.84
C ARG A 85 9.08 -3.93 -6.41
N PRO A 86 9.55 -2.84 -7.05
CA PRO A 86 9.05 -1.51 -6.75
C PRO A 86 7.53 -1.45 -6.98
N TRP A 87 6.79 -0.94 -5.99
CA TRP A 87 5.35 -0.78 -6.10
C TRP A 87 5.01 0.60 -6.65
N LEU A 88 4.22 0.64 -7.73
CA LEU A 88 3.74 1.86 -8.34
C LEU A 88 2.27 2.05 -7.98
N TRP A 89 1.88 3.28 -7.71
CA TRP A 89 0.48 3.64 -7.55
C TRP A 89 0.17 4.89 -8.37
N VAL A 90 -0.88 4.82 -9.18
CA VAL A 90 -1.24 5.87 -10.15
C VAL A 90 -2.74 6.09 -10.11
N ARG A 91 -3.15 7.36 -10.07
CA ARG A 91 -4.55 7.79 -10.09
C ARG A 91 -4.72 8.97 -11.03
N VAL A 92 -5.84 9.01 -11.76
CA VAL A 92 -6.23 10.13 -12.61
C VAL A 92 -7.67 10.49 -12.28
N HIS A 93 -7.94 11.78 -12.13
CA HIS A 93 -9.28 12.28 -11.88
C HIS A 93 -10.27 11.80 -12.98
N PRO A 94 -11.48 11.34 -12.63
CA PRO A 94 -12.44 10.78 -13.59
C PRO A 94 -12.69 11.64 -14.84
N ASP A 95 -12.90 12.94 -14.64
CA ASP A 95 -13.14 13.90 -15.74
C ASP A 95 -11.93 14.16 -16.66
N TYR A 96 -10.73 13.69 -16.31
CA TYR A 96 -9.48 13.92 -17.05
C TYR A 96 -8.86 12.63 -17.59
N GLN A 97 -9.63 11.54 -17.63
CA GLN A 97 -9.23 10.29 -18.26
C GLN A 97 -9.10 10.44 -19.79
N ASN A 98 -8.38 9.52 -20.44
CA ASN A 98 -8.18 9.48 -21.90
C ASN A 98 -7.47 10.71 -22.50
N LEU A 99 -6.82 11.54 -21.66
CA LEU A 99 -6.01 12.69 -22.08
C LEU A 99 -4.49 12.41 -22.06
N GLY A 100 -4.10 11.15 -21.90
CA GLY A 100 -2.70 10.72 -21.82
C GLY A 100 -2.03 10.89 -20.45
N LEU A 101 -2.74 11.43 -19.45
CA LEU A 101 -2.22 11.59 -18.08
C LEU A 101 -1.82 10.26 -17.44
N GLY A 102 -2.67 9.23 -17.55
CA GLY A 102 -2.38 7.91 -16.95
C GLY A 102 -1.10 7.29 -17.51
N THR A 103 -0.91 7.36 -18.83
CA THR A 103 0.33 6.91 -19.48
C THR A 103 1.54 7.70 -19.00
N TYR A 104 1.44 9.04 -18.97
CA TYR A 104 2.54 9.89 -18.54
C TYR A 104 2.94 9.64 -17.08
N LEU A 105 1.96 9.55 -16.18
CA LEU A 105 2.17 9.33 -14.75
C LEU A 105 2.77 7.95 -14.46
N THR A 106 2.30 6.93 -15.17
CA THR A 106 2.87 5.57 -15.07
C THR A 106 4.32 5.56 -15.57
N GLN A 107 4.62 6.18 -16.72
CA GLN A 107 6.00 6.30 -17.21
C GLN A 107 6.92 7.05 -16.24
N TRP A 108 6.40 8.08 -15.57
CA TRP A 108 7.16 8.78 -14.53
C TRP A 108 7.52 7.84 -13.37
N ALA A 109 6.55 7.06 -12.89
CA ALA A 109 6.74 6.10 -11.81
C ALA A 109 7.72 4.99 -12.21
N GLU A 110 7.65 4.48 -13.45
CA GLU A 110 8.60 3.51 -14.00
C GLU A 110 10.03 4.05 -14.07
N ILE A 111 10.20 5.32 -14.47
CA ILE A 111 11.52 5.97 -14.52
C ILE A 111 12.10 6.09 -13.11
N LEU A 112 11.29 6.48 -12.13
CA LEU A 112 11.71 6.53 -10.73
C LEU A 112 12.07 5.14 -10.21
N ALA A 113 11.19 4.15 -10.43
CA ALA A 113 11.43 2.76 -10.03
C ALA A 113 12.66 2.15 -10.70
N SER A 114 12.99 2.53 -11.93
CA SER A 114 14.20 2.08 -12.63
C SER A 114 15.50 2.52 -11.94
N GLN A 115 15.47 3.55 -11.10
CA GLN A 115 16.67 4.02 -10.39
C GLN A 115 17.20 2.97 -9.39
N VAL A 116 16.36 2.01 -8.98
CA VAL A 116 16.83 0.91 -8.14
C VAL A 116 17.87 0.03 -8.83
N LEU A 117 17.90 0.02 -10.17
CA LEU A 117 18.88 -0.76 -10.93
C LEU A 117 20.31 -0.26 -10.71
N ASP A 118 20.50 1.02 -10.37
CA ASP A 118 21.83 1.59 -10.13
C ASP A 118 22.47 1.08 -8.81
N ARG A 119 21.66 0.55 -7.89
CA ARG A 119 22.11 0.04 -6.58
C ARG A 119 22.02 -1.48 -6.43
N LEU A 120 21.39 -2.17 -7.38
CA LEU A 120 21.17 -3.61 -7.33
C LEU A 120 22.21 -4.36 -8.17
N PRO A 121 22.63 -5.57 -7.76
CA PRO A 121 23.42 -6.44 -8.60
C PRO A 121 22.77 -6.74 -9.96
N ASP A 122 23.58 -6.76 -11.01
CA ASP A 122 23.19 -6.86 -12.43
C ASP A 122 22.49 -8.19 -12.77
N TYR A 123 22.65 -9.21 -11.93
CA TYR A 123 22.04 -10.53 -12.11
C TYR A 123 20.60 -10.61 -11.57
N LEU A 124 20.14 -9.62 -10.80
CA LEU A 124 18.78 -9.58 -10.27
C LEU A 124 17.80 -9.13 -11.35
N ARG A 125 16.65 -9.78 -11.39
CA ARG A 125 15.51 -9.33 -12.17
C ARG A 125 14.66 -8.40 -11.32
N VAL A 126 14.45 -7.18 -11.80
CA VAL A 126 13.51 -6.23 -11.21
C VAL A 126 12.22 -6.21 -12.03
N CYS A 127 11.08 -6.21 -11.36
CA CYS A 127 9.75 -6.11 -11.97
C CYS A 127 8.96 -5.05 -11.22
N TRP A 128 8.51 -4.00 -11.90
CA TRP A 128 7.59 -3.05 -11.27
C TRP A 128 6.22 -3.69 -11.15
N GLU A 129 5.51 -3.37 -10.08
CA GLU A 129 4.19 -3.92 -9.79
C GLU A 129 3.21 -2.79 -9.48
N LEU A 130 1.96 -2.97 -9.87
CA LEU A 130 0.86 -2.08 -9.52
C LEU A 130 -0.42 -2.91 -9.37
N GLY A 131 -1.34 -2.38 -8.58
CA GLY A 131 -2.65 -2.98 -8.34
C GLY A 131 -3.75 -2.24 -9.09
N VAL A 132 -4.71 -3.00 -9.63
CA VAL A 132 -5.94 -2.46 -10.22
C VAL A 132 -7.12 -3.29 -9.72
N ASP A 133 -8.22 -2.61 -9.39
CA ASP A 133 -9.47 -3.31 -9.13
C ASP A 133 -9.96 -3.97 -10.43
N GLY A 134 -10.21 -5.27 -10.39
CA GLY A 134 -10.57 -6.07 -11.58
C GLY A 134 -11.86 -5.64 -12.29
N ARG A 135 -12.65 -4.73 -11.70
CA ARG A 135 -13.86 -4.14 -12.29
C ARG A 135 -13.57 -2.89 -13.14
N VAL A 136 -12.37 -2.32 -13.04
CA VAL A 136 -12.00 -1.06 -13.72
C VAL A 136 -11.32 -1.37 -15.06
N GLU A 137 -12.12 -1.73 -16.06
CA GLU A 137 -11.65 -2.16 -17.38
C GLU A 137 -10.72 -1.14 -18.06
N ALA A 138 -11.02 0.16 -17.96
CA ALA A 138 -10.22 1.21 -18.56
C ALA A 138 -8.79 1.29 -17.99
N ALA A 139 -8.62 1.00 -16.70
CA ALA A 139 -7.29 0.95 -16.09
C ALA A 139 -6.53 -0.30 -16.53
N ILE A 140 -7.20 -1.45 -16.62
CA ILE A 140 -6.60 -2.69 -17.14
C ILE A 140 -6.11 -2.47 -18.57
N GLU A 141 -6.95 -1.91 -19.45
CA GLU A 141 -6.59 -1.61 -20.84
C GLU A 141 -5.41 -0.64 -20.94
N LEU A 142 -5.34 0.38 -20.08
CA LEU A 142 -4.19 1.29 -20.01
C LEU A 142 -2.88 0.52 -19.75
N PHE A 143 -2.85 -0.32 -18.72
CA PHE A 143 -1.62 -1.01 -18.33
C PHE A 143 -1.24 -2.13 -19.31
N GLU A 144 -2.20 -2.86 -19.89
CA GLU A 144 -1.95 -3.82 -20.96
C GLU A 144 -1.34 -3.14 -22.19
N ASN A 145 -1.86 -1.96 -22.57
CA ASN A 145 -1.28 -1.16 -23.67
C ASN A 145 0.13 -0.63 -23.36
N MET A 146 0.49 -0.53 -22.08
CA MET A 146 1.85 -0.20 -21.63
C MET A 146 2.76 -1.43 -21.49
N GLY A 147 2.24 -2.64 -21.72
CA GLY A 147 3.01 -3.89 -21.67
C GLY A 147 3.04 -4.57 -20.30
N TYR A 148 2.20 -4.14 -19.36
CA TYR A 148 1.96 -4.90 -18.13
C TYR A 148 1.14 -6.14 -18.47
N GLU A 149 1.40 -7.22 -17.74
CA GLU A 149 0.65 -8.47 -17.85
C GLU A 149 -0.02 -8.78 -16.51
N HIS A 150 -1.25 -9.29 -16.56
CA HIS A 150 -1.90 -9.79 -15.35
C HIS A 150 -1.10 -10.94 -14.76
N TYR A 151 -0.60 -10.75 -13.54
CA TYR A 151 0.30 -11.69 -12.88
C TYR A 151 -0.33 -12.36 -11.66
N ARG A 152 -1.15 -11.63 -10.89
CA ARG A 152 -1.75 -12.12 -9.64
C ARG A 152 -3.07 -11.42 -9.34
N SER A 153 -3.95 -12.11 -8.64
CA SER A 153 -5.19 -11.53 -8.09
C SER A 153 -5.18 -11.66 -6.58
N TYR A 154 -5.72 -10.64 -5.92
CA TYR A 154 -6.01 -10.62 -4.49
C TYR A 154 -7.52 -10.55 -4.33
N CYS A 155 -8.06 -11.36 -3.42
CA CYS A 155 -9.50 -11.43 -3.18
C CYS A 155 -9.81 -10.80 -1.83
N GLN A 156 -10.67 -9.79 -1.81
CA GLN A 156 -11.25 -9.30 -0.59
C GLN A 156 -12.39 -10.23 -0.16
N MET A 157 -12.28 -10.80 1.03
CA MET A 157 -13.26 -11.73 1.60
C MET A 157 -14.05 -11.02 2.69
N ARG A 158 -15.39 -11.13 2.67
CA ARG A 158 -16.28 -10.51 3.65
C ARG A 158 -17.21 -11.55 4.25
N ILE A 159 -17.56 -11.38 5.53
CA ILE A 159 -18.56 -12.20 6.22
C ILE A 159 -19.53 -11.28 6.96
N GLU A 160 -20.82 -11.45 6.70
CA GLU A 160 -21.89 -10.80 7.47
C GLU A 160 -22.17 -11.64 8.73
N MET A 161 -22.13 -10.99 9.90
CA MET A 161 -22.29 -11.66 11.20
C MET A 161 -23.54 -11.16 11.93
N ASP A 162 -24.67 -11.85 11.78
CA ASP A 162 -25.88 -11.61 12.58
C ASP A 162 -25.80 -12.24 13.99
N ALA A 163 -24.81 -13.11 14.20
CA ALA A 163 -24.52 -13.77 15.47
C ALA A 163 -23.01 -14.11 15.55
N PRO A 164 -22.46 -14.30 16.77
CA PRO A 164 -21.06 -14.69 16.93
C PRO A 164 -20.73 -16.00 16.20
N PRO A 165 -19.51 -16.16 15.65
CA PRO A 165 -19.07 -17.41 15.06
C PRO A 165 -19.01 -18.54 16.12
N PRO A 166 -18.97 -19.82 15.70
CA PRO A 166 -18.77 -20.93 16.61
C PRO A 166 -17.51 -20.75 17.46
N ALA A 167 -17.59 -21.14 18.73
CA ALA A 167 -16.43 -21.06 19.62
C ALA A 167 -15.24 -21.85 19.03
N PRO A 168 -14.02 -21.27 19.05
CA PRO A 168 -12.84 -21.90 18.49
C PRO A 168 -12.49 -23.20 19.23
N ARG A 169 -11.92 -24.17 18.49
CA ARG A 169 -11.41 -25.41 19.05
C ARG A 169 -9.88 -25.37 19.05
N TRP A 170 -9.30 -25.23 20.24
CA TRP A 170 -7.86 -25.11 20.41
C TRP A 170 -7.19 -26.47 20.69
N PRO A 171 -6.01 -26.73 20.13
CA PRO A 171 -5.13 -27.79 20.62
C PRO A 171 -4.74 -27.56 22.08
N ASN A 172 -4.52 -28.62 22.86
CA ASN A 172 -4.25 -28.52 24.31
C ASN A 172 -3.01 -27.69 24.66
N ASP A 173 -2.02 -27.66 23.76
CA ASP A 173 -0.72 -27.02 23.99
C ASP A 173 -0.68 -25.57 23.48
N ILE A 174 -1.75 -25.11 22.83
CA ILE A 174 -1.86 -23.73 22.31
C ILE A 174 -2.69 -22.88 23.26
N VAL A 175 -2.12 -21.76 23.68
CA VAL A 175 -2.77 -20.81 24.58
C VAL A 175 -2.85 -19.42 23.94
N LEU A 176 -4.03 -18.81 24.02
CA LEU A 176 -4.20 -17.41 23.64
C LEU A 176 -3.83 -16.53 24.83
N LYS A 177 -2.87 -15.61 24.65
CA LYS A 177 -2.46 -14.65 25.68
C LYS A 177 -2.86 -13.24 25.24
N PRO A 178 -3.31 -12.36 26.16
CA PRO A 178 -3.50 -10.95 25.84
C PRO A 178 -2.20 -10.33 25.32
N PHE A 179 -2.29 -9.62 24.20
CA PHE A 179 -1.17 -8.92 23.61
C PHE A 179 -0.78 -7.70 24.47
N ASP A 180 0.50 -7.59 24.80
CA ASP A 180 1.10 -6.40 25.40
C ASP A 180 2.16 -5.85 24.45
N PRO A 181 1.94 -4.69 23.79
CA PRO A 181 2.89 -4.16 22.81
C PRO A 181 4.26 -3.80 23.42
N THR A 182 4.35 -3.55 24.72
CA THR A 182 5.64 -3.24 25.37
C THR A 182 6.51 -4.49 25.50
N ARG A 183 5.88 -5.66 25.59
CA ARG A 183 6.57 -6.94 25.83
C ARG A 183 6.65 -7.79 24.56
N ASP A 184 5.58 -7.82 23.77
CA ASP A 184 5.33 -8.86 22.76
C ASP A 184 5.54 -8.38 21.33
N LEU A 185 5.63 -7.07 21.08
CA LEU A 185 5.62 -6.50 19.73
C LEU A 185 6.76 -7.01 18.84
N GLU A 186 7.98 -7.11 19.38
CA GLU A 186 9.12 -7.69 18.66
C GLU A 186 8.90 -9.16 18.32
N ALA A 187 8.34 -9.95 19.26
CA ALA A 187 8.04 -11.35 19.02
C ALA A 187 6.94 -11.51 17.95
N VAL A 188 5.91 -10.65 17.97
CA VAL A 188 4.86 -10.62 16.95
C VAL A 188 5.43 -10.26 15.57
N TYR A 189 6.30 -9.26 15.50
CA TYR A 189 7.01 -8.91 14.27
C TYR A 189 7.80 -10.10 13.71
N LEU A 190 8.60 -10.77 14.55
CA LEU A 190 9.38 -11.93 14.12
C LEU A 190 8.48 -13.09 13.66
N ALA A 191 7.32 -13.28 14.30
CA ALA A 191 6.35 -14.29 13.89
C ALA A 191 5.67 -13.94 12.55
N ASP A 192 5.37 -12.65 12.31
CA ASP A 192 4.85 -12.15 11.03
C ASP A 192 5.85 -12.43 9.90
N ILE A 193 7.11 -12.05 10.09
CA ILE A 193 8.19 -12.34 9.15
C ILE A 193 8.34 -13.85 8.91
N ASP A 194 8.39 -14.68 9.97
CA ASP A 194 8.58 -16.12 9.80
C ASP A 194 7.41 -16.80 9.07
N CYS A 195 6.17 -16.37 9.33
CA CYS A 195 5.00 -16.96 8.68
C CYS A 195 4.81 -16.52 7.22
N PHE A 196 5.36 -15.36 6.83
CA PHE A 196 5.29 -14.83 5.46
C PHE A 196 6.60 -14.93 4.67
N LYS A 197 7.69 -15.47 5.23
CA LYS A 197 8.99 -15.59 4.51
C LYS A 197 8.92 -16.41 3.22
N ASP A 198 8.02 -17.40 3.18
CA ASP A 198 7.79 -18.27 2.02
C ASP A 198 6.70 -17.68 1.10
N HIS A 199 6.13 -16.53 1.45
CA HIS A 199 5.12 -15.86 0.64
C HIS A 199 5.75 -15.26 -0.62
N HIS A 200 4.93 -15.19 -1.66
CA HIS A 200 5.30 -14.56 -2.90
C HIS A 200 5.74 -13.10 -2.66
N GLY A 201 6.87 -12.72 -3.27
CA GLY A 201 7.39 -11.36 -3.21
C GLY A 201 8.22 -11.04 -1.97
N TYR A 202 8.31 -11.95 -0.99
CA TYR A 202 9.12 -11.72 0.21
C TYR A 202 10.59 -11.50 -0.15
N VAL A 203 11.17 -10.46 0.46
CA VAL A 203 12.58 -10.12 0.43
C VAL A 203 12.99 -9.90 1.87
N GLU A 204 14.01 -10.60 2.32
CA GLU A 204 14.54 -10.42 3.67
C GLU A 204 15.14 -9.02 3.79
N GLU A 205 14.69 -8.29 4.80
CA GLU A 205 15.22 -6.99 5.18
C GLU A 205 15.81 -7.07 6.59
N ASN A 206 16.75 -6.18 6.89
CA ASN A 206 17.34 -6.13 8.21
C ASN A 206 16.31 -5.61 9.23
N PHE A 207 16.45 -6.04 10.48
CA PHE A 207 15.56 -5.66 11.58
C PHE A 207 15.47 -4.14 11.79
N GLU A 208 16.60 -3.44 11.68
CA GLU A 208 16.70 -2.00 11.99
C GLU A 208 15.94 -1.11 10.99
N ASP A 209 15.76 -1.58 9.75
CA ASP A 209 15.02 -0.86 8.71
C ASP A 209 13.54 -1.27 8.67
N ASP A 210 13.24 -2.55 8.89
CA ASP A 210 11.89 -3.09 8.71
C ASP A 210 11.02 -3.00 9.97
N PHE A 211 11.59 -3.25 11.16
CA PHE A 211 10.82 -3.16 12.41
C PHE A 211 10.23 -1.75 12.66
N PRO A 212 10.94 -0.63 12.40
CA PRO A 212 10.33 0.70 12.51
C PRO A 212 9.16 0.90 11.56
N ARG A 213 9.21 0.39 10.32
CA ARG A 213 8.07 0.48 9.38
C ARG A 213 6.90 -0.38 9.82
N PHE A 214 7.19 -1.59 10.32
CA PHE A 214 6.16 -2.43 10.93
C PHE A 214 5.45 -1.67 12.05
N ARG A 215 6.20 -1.04 12.96
CA ARG A 215 5.60 -0.22 14.03
C ARG A 215 4.74 0.93 13.48
N HIS A 216 5.27 1.67 12.51
CA HIS A 216 4.62 2.81 11.86
C HIS A 216 3.27 2.45 11.24
N HIS A 217 3.19 1.31 10.54
CA HIS A 217 1.98 0.90 9.81
C HIS A 217 0.98 0.05 10.62
N PHE A 218 1.41 -0.53 11.75
CA PHE A 218 0.57 -1.43 12.54
C PHE A 218 0.14 -0.88 13.90
N ILE A 219 0.96 -0.08 14.58
CA ILE A 219 0.66 0.36 15.95
C ILE A 219 0.72 1.88 16.16
N GLU A 220 1.27 2.64 15.21
CA GLU A 220 1.33 4.12 15.23
C GLU A 220 0.26 4.71 14.30
N THR A 221 -0.97 4.20 14.41
CA THR A 221 -2.13 4.58 13.59
C THR A 221 -3.37 4.67 14.48
N GLU A 222 -4.38 5.49 14.14
CA GLU A 222 -5.60 5.66 14.95
C GLU A 222 -6.47 4.40 14.99
N ASN A 223 -6.37 3.55 13.98
CA ASN A 223 -7.10 2.28 13.85
C ASN A 223 -6.38 1.10 14.53
N TYR A 224 -5.47 1.38 15.47
CA TYR A 224 -4.78 0.37 16.29
C TYR A 224 -5.51 0.11 17.61
N ASP A 225 -5.91 -1.14 17.83
CA ASP A 225 -6.40 -1.63 19.11
C ASP A 225 -5.68 -2.93 19.52
N PRO A 226 -4.82 -2.93 20.55
CA PRO A 226 -4.12 -4.14 21.01
C PRO A 226 -5.07 -5.24 21.52
N ALA A 227 -6.31 -4.91 21.91
CA ALA A 227 -7.29 -5.90 22.34
C ALA A 227 -7.79 -6.78 21.17
N LEU A 228 -7.58 -6.34 19.94
CA LEU A 228 -7.93 -7.06 18.71
C LEU A 228 -6.73 -7.82 18.10
N TRP A 229 -5.60 -7.86 18.80
CA TRP A 229 -4.44 -8.67 18.42
C TRP A 229 -4.45 -9.99 19.20
N PHE A 230 -4.79 -11.06 18.50
CA PHE A 230 -4.94 -12.40 19.08
C PHE A 230 -3.68 -13.22 18.82
N ILE A 231 -2.86 -13.41 19.86
CA ILE A 231 -1.57 -14.11 19.75
C ILE A 231 -1.67 -15.49 20.41
N ALA A 232 -1.50 -16.53 19.59
CA ALA A 232 -1.49 -17.92 20.01
C ALA A 232 -0.05 -18.37 20.32
N TRP A 233 0.14 -19.00 21.48
CA TRP A 233 1.45 -19.41 21.98
C TRP A 233 1.53 -20.93 22.18
N ASP A 234 2.66 -21.52 21.79
CA ASP A 234 3.10 -22.85 22.21
C ASP A 234 4.31 -22.67 23.14
N GLY A 235 4.08 -22.83 24.45
CA GLY A 235 5.09 -22.49 25.47
C GLY A 235 5.52 -21.01 25.44
N ASP A 236 6.77 -20.79 25.04
CA ASP A 236 7.42 -19.48 24.89
C ASP A 236 7.52 -19.00 23.43
N GLN A 237 7.01 -19.77 22.46
CA GLN A 237 7.01 -19.41 21.05
C GLN A 237 5.61 -19.01 20.58
N ILE A 238 5.55 -18.06 19.66
CA ILE A 238 4.30 -17.69 18.98
C ILE A 238 4.02 -18.75 17.92
N ALA A 239 2.86 -19.40 18.01
CA ALA A 239 2.38 -20.41 17.08
C ALA A 239 1.44 -19.84 16.02
N GLY A 240 0.91 -18.63 16.23
CA GLY A 240 0.05 -17.96 15.25
C GLY A 240 -0.35 -16.57 15.71
N ILE A 241 -0.59 -15.70 14.74
CA ILE A 241 -1.02 -14.32 14.95
C ILE A 241 -2.31 -14.07 14.17
N ASN A 242 -3.20 -13.27 14.75
CA ASN A 242 -4.33 -12.69 14.06
C ASN A 242 -4.40 -11.22 14.47
N ILE A 243 -3.99 -10.35 13.54
CA ILE A 243 -3.87 -8.91 13.73
C ILE A 243 -5.10 -8.27 13.11
N CYS A 244 -6.03 -7.82 13.95
CA CYS A 244 -7.26 -7.15 13.52
C CYS A 244 -7.22 -5.65 13.83
N ARG A 245 -8.14 -4.93 13.19
CA ARG A 245 -8.41 -3.51 13.41
C ARG A 245 -9.91 -3.32 13.72
N PRO A 246 -10.29 -2.28 14.49
CA PRO A 246 -11.69 -1.97 14.79
C PRO A 246 -12.58 -1.73 13.58
N TYR A 247 -12.02 -1.28 12.46
CA TYR A 247 -12.74 -1.14 11.20
C TYR A 247 -11.84 -1.34 9.98
N SER A 248 -12.46 -1.62 8.83
CA SER A 248 -11.82 -1.68 7.52
C SER A 248 -11.49 -0.27 7.04
N HIS A 249 -10.35 -0.13 6.36
CA HIS A 249 -9.94 1.12 5.69
C HIS A 249 -10.97 1.62 4.67
N GLU A 250 -11.70 0.70 4.04
CA GLU A 250 -12.73 1.02 3.04
C GLU A 250 -14.09 1.42 3.64
N ASP A 251 -14.34 1.07 4.91
CA ASP A 251 -15.65 1.24 5.55
C ASP A 251 -15.52 1.24 7.07
N GLU A 252 -15.62 2.43 7.67
CA GLU A 252 -15.58 2.64 9.13
C GLU A 252 -16.72 1.93 9.87
N THR A 253 -17.76 1.47 9.17
CA THR A 253 -18.88 0.72 9.76
C THR A 253 -18.66 -0.80 9.75
N MET A 254 -17.56 -1.27 9.17
CA MET A 254 -17.23 -2.68 9.01
C MET A 254 -16.04 -3.07 9.88
N GLY A 255 -16.26 -3.84 10.96
CA GLY A 255 -15.22 -4.40 11.82
C GLY A 255 -15.77 -5.18 13.01
#